data_AF-A0A352DMM5-F1
#
_entry.id   AF-A0A352DMM5-F1
#
_cell.length_a   1.000
_cell.length_b   1.000
_cell.length_c   1.000
_cell.angle_alpha   90.00
_cell.angle_beta   90.00
_cell.angle_gamma   90.00
#
_symmetry.space_group_name_H-M   'P 1'
#
loop_
_entity.id
_entity.type
_entity.pdbx_description
1 polymer ?
#
loop_
_entity_poly.entity_id
_entity_poly.type
_entity_poly.pdbx_seq_one_letter_code
_entity_poly.pdbx_strand_id
1 'polypeptide(L)'
;MANLSAVIIPVLLIAATAAIYTMIYQRHINRRLAEGDEWKKKHRRPMMSPLKFIFIFILTLLAVYILLVAILFILFSVNSDIGTSDDPPPVITLVRQYSDDDIDNSPCAMFDPGKDISGYTRKEYLDGSFRFVVYSLDSGVYNEFPQRLIYADYTGEKEDCTFGYDISYDSSHGRVSSSGNCSDADVHKNGIWFTVSGFYAPESHFEIRCGIMKPGIGQGAAIEVPDVSEEYGTYSENFTE
;
A
#
# COMPACT_ATOMS: atom_id res chain seq x y z
N MET A 1 -7.58 12.57 0.44
CA MET A 1 -8.69 13.22 -0.30
C MET A 1 -9.79 12.18 -0.48
N ALA A 2 -10.96 12.37 0.13
CA ALA A 2 -12.06 11.42 -0.04
C ALA A 2 -12.48 11.42 -1.52
N ASN A 3 -12.49 10.24 -2.14
CA ASN A 3 -12.82 10.06 -3.56
C ASN A 3 -14.20 10.69 -3.85
N LEU A 4 -14.21 11.83 -4.53
CA LEU A 4 -15.43 12.57 -4.89
C LEU A 4 -16.47 11.67 -5.61
N SER A 5 -15.98 10.65 -6.31
CA SER A 5 -16.77 9.61 -6.97
C SER A 5 -17.62 8.78 -6.00
N ALA A 6 -17.17 8.55 -4.77
CA ALA A 6 -17.90 7.75 -3.78
C ALA A 6 -19.19 8.44 -3.29
N VAL A 7 -19.28 9.78 -3.41
CA VAL A 7 -20.47 10.56 -2.99
C VAL A 7 -21.37 10.89 -4.18
N ILE A 8 -20.79 11.16 -5.35
CA ILE A 8 -21.57 11.56 -6.54
C ILE A 8 -22.41 10.40 -7.09
N ILE A 9 -21.85 9.19 -7.11
CA ILE A 9 -22.51 8.01 -7.70
C ILE A 9 -23.82 7.67 -6.96
N PRO A 10 -23.85 7.56 -5.61
CA PRO A 10 -25.09 7.32 -4.87
C PRO A 10 -26.16 8.39 -5.08
N VAL A 11 -25.76 9.67 -5.12
CA VAL A 11 -26.69 10.80 -5.28
C VAL A 11 -27.37 10.78 -6.65
N LEU A 12 -26.60 10.50 -7.72
CA LEU A 12 -27.16 10.36 -9.07
C LEU A 12 -28.12 9.16 -9.17
N LEU A 13 -27.82 8.07 -8.47
CA LEU A 13 -28.65 6.87 -8.48
C LEU A 13 -30.00 7.09 -7.76
N ILE A 14 -29.99 7.83 -6.65
CA ILE A 14 -31.22 8.27 -5.95
C ILE A 14 -32.03 9.21 -6.84
N ALA A 15 -31.39 10.18 -7.51
CA ALA A 15 -32.08 11.13 -8.38
C ALA A 15 -32.73 10.42 -9.59
N ALA A 16 -32.00 9.50 -10.23
CA ALA A 16 -32.50 8.73 -11.36
C ALA A 16 -33.69 7.82 -10.97
N THR A 17 -33.60 7.14 -9.83
CA THR A 17 -34.69 6.28 -9.34
C THR A 17 -35.95 7.07 -8.99
N ALA A 18 -35.81 8.26 -8.39
CA ALA A 18 -36.93 9.17 -8.12
C ALA A 18 -37.62 9.68 -9.41
N ALA A 19 -36.84 9.98 -10.45
CA ALA A 19 -37.35 10.40 -11.75
C ALA A 19 -38.13 9.27 -12.45
N ILE A 20 -37.60 8.04 -12.42
CA ILE A 20 -38.29 6.86 -12.99
C ILE A 20 -39.57 6.58 -12.21
N TYR A 21 -39.53 6.64 -10.88
CA TYR A 21 -40.69 6.46 -10.01
C TYR A 21 -41.81 7.45 -10.37
N THR A 22 -41.49 8.74 -10.44
CA THR A 22 -42.48 9.79 -10.75
C THR A 22 -43.08 9.60 -12.13
N MET A 23 -42.29 9.23 -13.15
CA MET A 23 -42.77 8.96 -14.50
C MET A 23 -43.74 7.76 -14.57
N ILE A 24 -43.41 6.65 -13.91
CA ILE A 24 -44.27 5.46 -13.86
C ILE A 24 -45.56 5.75 -13.09
N TYR A 25 -45.45 6.42 -11.95
CA TYR A 25 -46.58 6.77 -11.10
C TYR A 25 -47.55 7.73 -11.82
N GLN A 26 -47.03 8.76 -12.49
CA GLN A 26 -47.83 9.68 -13.30
C GLN A 26 -48.53 8.96 -14.46
N ARG A 27 -47.85 8.06 -15.18
CA ARG A 27 -48.48 7.26 -16.24
C ARG A 27 -49.62 6.40 -15.70
N HIS A 28 -49.43 5.76 -14.54
CA HIS A 28 -50.47 4.93 -13.93
C HIS A 28 -51.69 5.76 -13.50
N ILE A 29 -51.49 6.95 -12.92
CA ILE A 29 -52.58 7.87 -12.57
C ILE A 29 -53.29 8.38 -13.82
N ASN A 30 -52.55 8.88 -14.82
CA ASN A 30 -53.12 9.45 -16.03
C ASN A 30 -53.94 8.41 -16.81
N ARG A 31 -53.49 7.15 -16.87
CA ARG A 31 -54.26 6.06 -17.47
C ARG A 31 -55.60 5.84 -16.76
N ARG A 32 -55.61 5.90 -15.42
CA ARG A 32 -56.83 5.72 -14.62
C ARG A 32 -57.78 6.92 -14.70
N LEU A 33 -57.25 8.13 -14.80
CA LEU A 33 -58.04 9.34 -15.03
C LEU A 33 -58.69 9.33 -16.42
N ALA A 34 -57.97 8.81 -17.43
CA ALA A 34 -58.50 8.64 -18.79
C ALA A 34 -59.55 7.52 -18.90
N GLU A 35 -59.46 6.48 -18.06
CA GLU A 35 -60.42 5.36 -18.04
C GLU A 35 -61.81 5.73 -17.48
N GLY A 36 -61.99 6.92 -16.88
CA GLY A 36 -63.29 7.52 -16.56
C GLY A 36 -64.22 6.71 -15.62
N ASP A 37 -65.43 7.24 -15.38
CA ASP A 37 -66.41 6.65 -14.44
C ASP A 37 -66.96 5.28 -14.89
N GLU A 38 -66.78 4.89 -16.15
CA GLU A 38 -67.19 3.56 -16.65
C GLU A 38 -66.32 2.43 -16.08
N TRP A 39 -65.03 2.67 -15.82
CA TRP A 39 -64.13 1.67 -15.24
C TRP A 39 -64.45 1.36 -13.77
N LYS A 40 -64.88 2.38 -13.00
CA LYS A 40 -65.33 2.24 -11.60
C LYS A 40 -66.52 1.30 -11.44
N LYS A 41 -67.42 1.22 -12.43
CA LYS A 41 -68.59 0.32 -12.40
C LYS A 41 -68.23 -1.14 -12.68
N LYS A 42 -67.22 -1.40 -13.53
CA LYS A 42 -66.84 -2.75 -13.96
C LYS A 42 -65.72 -3.39 -13.13
N HIS A 43 -64.82 -2.60 -12.55
CA HIS A 43 -63.67 -3.09 -11.78
C HIS A 43 -63.59 -2.42 -10.40
N ARG A 44 -64.30 -2.99 -9.43
CA ARG A 44 -64.34 -2.57 -8.01
C ARG A 44 -63.04 -2.81 -7.23
N ARG A 45 -61.87 -2.93 -7.88
CA ARG A 45 -60.61 -3.16 -7.14
C ARG A 45 -60.16 -1.84 -6.50
N PRO A 46 -60.14 -1.74 -5.15
CA PRO A 46 -59.68 -0.52 -4.49
C PRO A 46 -58.25 -0.21 -4.96
N MET A 47 -57.97 1.08 -5.17
CA MET A 47 -56.60 1.52 -5.45
C MET A 47 -55.66 0.94 -4.39
N MET A 48 -54.56 0.36 -4.83
CA MET A 48 -53.49 0.01 -3.91
C MET A 48 -53.06 1.31 -3.22
N SER A 49 -53.06 1.33 -1.88
CA SER A 49 -52.61 2.50 -1.13
C SER A 49 -51.23 2.93 -1.63
N PRO A 50 -50.96 4.25 -1.79
CA PRO A 50 -49.65 4.76 -2.19
C PRO A 50 -48.51 4.14 -1.38
N LEU A 51 -48.77 3.87 -0.08
CA LEU A 51 -47.82 3.21 0.81
C LEU A 51 -47.48 1.78 0.35
N LYS A 52 -48.47 0.99 -0.07
CA LYS A 52 -48.27 -0.38 -0.57
C LYS A 52 -47.49 -0.40 -1.88
N PHE A 53 -47.73 0.58 -2.74
CA PHE A 53 -46.98 0.74 -3.99
C PHE A 53 -45.51 1.10 -3.70
N ILE A 54 -45.25 2.02 -2.76
CA ILE A 54 -43.88 2.36 -2.32
C ILE A 54 -43.19 1.13 -1.73
N PHE A 55 -43.85 0.37 -0.87
CA PHE A 55 -43.29 -0.85 -0.29
C PHE A 55 -42.88 -1.86 -1.37
N ILE A 56 -43.76 -2.13 -2.34
CA ILE A 56 -43.44 -3.03 -3.45
C ILE A 56 -42.28 -2.49 -4.28
N PHE A 57 -42.25 -1.18 -4.54
CA PHE A 57 -41.18 -0.54 -5.30
C PHE A 57 -39.82 -0.66 -4.60
N ILE A 58 -39.74 -0.38 -3.29
CA ILE A 58 -38.51 -0.53 -2.50
C ILE A 58 -38.07 -1.99 -2.48
N LEU A 59 -39.00 -2.93 -2.28
CA LEU A 59 -38.70 -4.36 -2.24
C LEU A 59 -38.19 -4.86 -3.60
N THR A 60 -38.72 -4.31 -4.69
CA THR A 60 -38.24 -4.59 -6.06
C THR A 60 -36.85 -4.02 -6.30
N LEU A 61 -36.58 -2.77 -5.86
CA LEU A 61 -35.24 -2.17 -5.94
C LEU A 61 -34.21 -2.96 -5.14
N LEU A 62 -34.55 -3.40 -3.93
CA LEU A 62 -33.68 -4.22 -3.10
C LEU A 62 -33.36 -5.57 -3.77
N ALA A 63 -34.36 -6.23 -4.37
CA ALA A 63 -34.16 -7.47 -5.11
C ALA A 63 -33.24 -7.27 -6.32
N VAL A 64 -33.44 -6.19 -7.10
CA VAL A 64 -32.56 -5.85 -8.23
C VAL A 64 -31.14 -5.55 -7.76
N TYR A 65 -30.99 -4.85 -6.63
CA TYR A 65 -29.67 -4.57 -6.05
C TYR A 65 -28.94 -5.86 -5.65
N ILE A 66 -29.60 -6.76 -4.91
CA ILE A 66 -29.02 -8.06 -4.52
C ILE A 66 -28.63 -8.86 -5.77
N LEU A 67 -29.48 -8.86 -6.81
CA LEU A 67 -29.18 -9.53 -8.07
C LEU A 67 -27.95 -8.94 -8.76
N LEU A 68 -27.82 -7.62 -8.81
CA LEU A 68 -26.65 -6.95 -9.38
C LEU A 68 -25.36 -7.27 -8.62
N VAL A 69 -25.40 -7.28 -7.28
CA VAL A 69 -24.25 -7.68 -6.45
C VAL A 69 -23.88 -9.14 -6.69
N ALA A 70 -24.86 -10.04 -6.80
CA ALA A 70 -24.62 -11.45 -7.10
C ALA A 70 -24.00 -11.63 -8.50
N ILE A 71 -24.49 -10.90 -9.51
CA ILE A 71 -23.91 -10.90 -10.86
C ILE A 71 -22.46 -10.37 -10.82
N LEU A 72 -22.20 -9.27 -10.13
CA LEU A 72 -20.85 -8.72 -9.94
C LEU A 72 -19.93 -9.74 -9.27
N PHE A 73 -20.40 -10.42 -8.22
CA PHE A 73 -19.65 -11.46 -7.53
C PHE A 73 -19.33 -12.64 -8.45
N ILE A 74 -20.30 -13.09 -9.25
CA ILE A 74 -20.08 -14.17 -10.23
C ILE A 74 -19.10 -13.71 -11.31
N LEU A 75 -19.26 -12.51 -11.88
CA LEU A 75 -18.33 -11.97 -12.88
C LEU A 75 -16.93 -11.79 -12.33
N PHE A 76 -16.81 -11.33 -11.08
CA PHE A 76 -15.53 -11.23 -10.39
C PHE A 76 -14.94 -12.62 -10.19
N SER A 77 -15.73 -13.59 -9.70
CA SER A 77 -15.30 -14.97 -9.49
C SER A 77 -14.90 -15.70 -10.78
N VAL A 78 -15.54 -15.39 -11.91
CA VAL A 78 -15.27 -16.02 -13.22
C VAL A 78 -14.07 -15.37 -13.91
N ASN A 79 -13.83 -14.07 -13.70
CA ASN A 79 -12.59 -13.42 -14.11
C ASN A 79 -11.44 -13.57 -13.10
N SER A 80 -11.70 -14.23 -11.96
CA SER A 80 -10.68 -14.63 -10.99
C SER A 80 -10.12 -16.02 -11.30
N ASP A 81 -10.03 -16.40 -12.58
CA ASP A 81 -8.85 -17.14 -13.02
C ASP A 81 -7.67 -16.15 -12.99
N ILE A 82 -7.29 -15.77 -11.78
CA ILE A 82 -5.92 -15.40 -11.49
C ILE A 82 -5.17 -16.66 -11.86
N GLY A 83 -4.58 -16.65 -13.07
CA GLY A 83 -3.71 -17.72 -13.48
C GLY A 83 -2.77 -17.98 -12.31
N THR A 84 -2.85 -19.19 -11.75
CA THR A 84 -1.69 -19.80 -11.14
C THR A 84 -0.67 -19.91 -12.28
N SER A 85 0.03 -18.81 -12.58
CA SER A 85 1.35 -18.95 -13.15
C SER A 85 2.11 -19.75 -12.12
N ASP A 86 2.58 -20.92 -12.51
CA ASP A 86 3.60 -21.65 -11.74
C ASP A 86 4.88 -20.81 -11.61
N ASP A 87 4.97 -19.68 -12.33
CA ASP A 87 5.93 -18.62 -12.03
C ASP A 87 5.50 -17.89 -10.75
N PRO A 88 6.32 -17.91 -9.69
CA PRO A 88 6.05 -17.11 -8.51
C PRO A 88 5.89 -15.65 -8.92
N PRO A 89 4.98 -14.90 -8.27
CA PRO A 89 4.78 -13.49 -8.60
C PRO A 89 6.15 -12.79 -8.58
N PRO A 90 6.44 -11.89 -9.54
CA PRO A 90 7.70 -11.17 -9.55
C PRO A 90 7.90 -10.57 -8.17
N VAL A 91 9.01 -10.93 -7.54
CA VAL A 91 9.38 -10.43 -6.22
C VAL A 91 9.60 -8.93 -6.34
N ILE A 92 8.59 -8.15 -5.97
CA ILE A 92 8.71 -6.69 -5.87
C ILE A 92 9.30 -6.41 -4.49
N THR A 93 10.63 -6.42 -4.40
CA THR A 93 11.33 -5.90 -3.23
C THR A 93 11.45 -4.39 -3.39
N LEU A 94 10.68 -3.64 -2.60
CA LEU A 94 10.79 -2.21 -2.48
C LEU A 94 11.67 -1.86 -1.28
N VAL A 95 12.85 -1.34 -1.57
CA VAL A 95 13.75 -0.76 -0.57
C VAL A 95 13.58 0.75 -0.61
N ARG A 96 13.28 1.36 0.54
CA ARG A 96 13.17 2.82 0.68
C ARG A 96 14.09 3.29 1.79
N GLN A 97 14.93 4.27 1.48
CA GLN A 97 15.67 5.06 2.44
C GLN A 97 14.83 6.28 2.85
N TYR A 98 14.97 6.71 4.10
CA TYR A 98 14.45 8.00 4.56
C TYR A 98 15.61 8.91 4.92
N SER A 99 15.66 10.09 4.29
CA SER A 99 16.51 11.19 4.73
C SER A 99 15.93 11.83 6.00
N ASP A 100 16.71 12.70 6.66
CA ASP A 100 16.23 13.49 7.79
C ASP A 100 14.99 14.33 7.47
N ASP A 101 14.85 14.80 6.22
CA ASP A 101 13.66 15.55 5.78
C ASP A 101 12.42 14.65 5.61
N ASP A 102 12.62 13.37 5.28
CA ASP A 102 11.54 12.41 5.00
C ASP A 102 11.19 11.54 6.21
N ILE A 103 12.06 11.48 7.23
CA ILE A 103 11.90 10.58 8.38
C ILE A 103 10.63 10.88 9.17
N ASP A 104 10.27 12.15 9.35
CA ASP A 104 9.08 12.58 10.08
C ASP A 104 7.76 12.12 9.42
N ASN A 105 7.79 11.87 8.11
CA ASN A 105 6.66 11.36 7.34
C ASN A 105 6.77 9.86 7.03
N SER A 106 7.74 9.17 7.62
CA SER A 106 8.00 7.75 7.40
C SER A 106 7.30 6.85 8.43
N PRO A 107 7.18 5.53 8.16
CA PRO A 107 6.81 4.57 9.20
C PRO A 107 7.77 4.55 10.39
N CYS A 108 8.98 5.07 10.24
CA CYS A 108 10.05 5.06 11.24
C CYS A 108 10.07 6.31 12.14
N ALA A 109 9.26 7.33 11.85
CA ALA A 109 9.29 8.66 12.50
C ALA A 109 9.27 8.62 14.04
N MET A 110 8.55 7.66 14.61
CA MET A 110 8.28 7.56 16.05
C MET A 110 9.16 6.52 16.77
N PHE A 111 10.05 5.83 16.05
CA PHE A 111 10.80 4.72 16.59
C PHE A 111 12.21 5.13 17.02
N ASP A 112 12.57 4.66 18.21
CA ASP A 112 13.92 4.77 18.76
C ASP A 112 14.65 3.45 18.45
N PRO A 113 15.79 3.47 17.72
CA PRO A 113 16.51 2.26 17.34
C PRO A 113 17.06 1.45 18.53
N GLY A 114 17.04 2.03 19.75
CA GLY A 114 17.37 1.33 20.99
C GLY A 114 16.20 0.59 21.64
N LYS A 115 14.98 0.68 21.11
CA LYS A 115 13.77 0.13 21.75
C LYS A 115 13.10 -0.93 20.89
N ASP A 116 12.35 -1.81 21.56
CA ASP A 116 11.52 -2.81 20.90
C ASP A 116 10.32 -2.15 20.22
N ILE A 117 9.95 -2.69 19.05
CA ILE A 117 8.77 -2.27 18.28
C ILE A 117 7.76 -3.41 18.33
N SER A 118 6.53 -3.12 18.75
CA SER A 118 5.50 -4.15 18.87
C SER A 118 5.22 -4.81 17.52
N GLY A 119 5.20 -6.15 17.49
CA GLY A 119 5.01 -6.93 16.27
C GLY A 119 6.29 -7.15 15.46
N TYR A 120 7.44 -6.64 15.91
CA TYR A 120 8.73 -6.90 15.29
C TYR A 120 9.69 -7.58 16.26
N THR A 121 10.42 -8.57 15.76
CA THR A 121 11.59 -9.14 16.42
C THR A 121 12.82 -8.28 16.12
N ARG A 122 13.47 -7.76 17.17
CA ARG A 122 14.69 -6.95 17.09
C ARG A 122 15.95 -7.83 17.11
N LYS A 123 16.90 -7.56 16.22
CA LYS A 123 18.27 -8.08 16.24
C LYS A 123 19.25 -6.91 16.05
N GLU A 124 20.41 -7.01 16.69
CA GLU A 124 21.46 -6.00 16.59
C GLU A 124 22.77 -6.66 16.16
N TYR A 125 23.44 -6.02 15.20
CA TYR A 125 24.68 -6.49 14.60
C TYR A 125 25.70 -5.36 14.65
N LEU A 126 26.91 -5.67 15.09
CA LEU A 126 28.03 -4.76 15.10
C LEU A 126 29.11 -5.35 14.18
N ASP A 127 29.51 -4.58 13.17
CA ASP A 127 30.58 -4.93 12.25
C ASP A 127 31.55 -3.75 12.12
N GLY A 128 32.75 -3.90 12.68
CA GLY A 128 33.69 -2.78 12.84
C GLY A 128 33.07 -1.63 13.64
N SER A 129 33.12 -0.43 13.06
CA SER A 129 32.51 0.78 13.64
C SER A 129 31.08 1.03 13.14
N PHE A 130 30.41 0.04 12.53
CA PHE A 130 29.02 0.16 12.11
C PHE A 130 28.11 -0.71 12.96
N ARG A 131 27.01 -0.13 13.42
CA ARG A 131 25.94 -0.84 14.10
C ARG A 131 24.71 -0.87 13.20
N PHE A 132 24.11 -2.05 13.12
CA PHE A 132 22.87 -2.32 12.41
C PHE A 132 21.83 -2.84 13.40
N VAL A 133 20.68 -2.19 13.48
CA VAL A 133 19.51 -2.69 14.22
C VAL A 133 18.45 -3.09 13.23
N VAL A 134 18.08 -4.36 13.23
CA VAL A 134 17.15 -4.97 12.29
C VAL A 134 15.89 -5.38 13.05
N TYR A 135 14.75 -4.87 12.61
CA TYR A 135 13.43 -5.24 13.08
C TYR A 135 12.76 -6.06 12.00
N SER A 136 12.45 -7.33 12.29
CA SER A 136 11.75 -8.24 11.39
C SER A 136 10.31 -8.44 11.85
N LEU A 137 9.34 -8.19 10.97
CA LEU A 137 7.92 -8.35 11.28
C LEU A 137 7.59 -9.81 11.62
N ASP A 138 6.91 -10.02 12.74
CA ASP A 138 6.51 -11.36 13.18
C ASP A 138 5.46 -11.94 12.21
N SER A 139 5.54 -13.25 11.94
CA SER A 139 4.66 -13.90 10.96
C SER A 139 3.18 -13.76 11.33
N GLY A 140 2.35 -13.40 10.35
CA GLY A 140 0.90 -13.21 10.53
C GLY A 140 0.45 -11.78 10.84
N VAL A 141 1.38 -10.81 10.87
CA VAL A 141 1.07 -9.39 11.05
C VAL A 141 1.01 -8.69 9.69
N TYR A 142 -0.14 -8.07 9.39
CA TYR A 142 -0.49 -7.14 8.29
C TYR A 142 0.51 -6.93 7.13
N ASN A 143 0.10 -7.29 5.91
CA ASN A 143 0.80 -7.02 4.64
C ASN A 143 1.00 -5.51 4.31
N GLU A 144 0.46 -4.61 5.12
CA GLU A 144 0.51 -3.16 4.91
C GLU A 144 1.76 -2.50 5.53
N PHE A 145 2.48 -3.22 6.41
CA PHE A 145 3.69 -2.73 7.04
C PHE A 145 4.95 -3.27 6.36
N PRO A 146 6.08 -2.53 6.41
CA PRO A 146 7.35 -3.04 5.93
C PRO A 146 7.75 -4.30 6.69
N GLN A 147 8.17 -5.33 5.97
CA GLN A 147 8.61 -6.58 6.58
C GLN A 147 9.88 -6.41 7.40
N ARG A 148 10.73 -5.45 7.00
CA ARG A 148 11.91 -5.07 7.79
C ARG A 148 12.02 -3.57 7.93
N LEU A 149 12.36 -3.15 9.14
CA LEU A 149 12.89 -1.82 9.44
C LEU A 149 14.35 -2.01 9.81
N ILE A 150 15.25 -1.28 9.16
CA ILE A 150 16.67 -1.42 9.39
C ILE A 150 17.23 -0.05 9.71
N TYR A 151 17.90 0.04 10.83
CA TYR A 151 18.63 1.21 11.24
C TYR A 151 20.12 0.92 11.13
N ALA A 152 20.88 1.82 10.50
CA ALA A 152 22.33 1.74 10.44
C ALA A 152 22.95 3.03 10.96
N ASP A 153 23.93 2.91 11.86
CA ASP A 153 24.72 4.05 12.32
C ASP A 153 26.21 3.73 12.45
N TYR A 154 27.01 4.78 12.40
CA TYR A 154 28.44 4.71 12.63
C TYR A 154 28.77 5.09 14.07
N THR A 155 29.45 4.18 14.76
CA THR A 155 29.85 4.29 16.18
C THR A 155 31.31 4.70 16.37
N GLY A 156 32.08 4.86 15.29
CA GLY A 156 33.48 5.27 15.33
C GLY A 156 33.67 6.78 15.53
N GLU A 157 34.92 7.26 15.39
CA GLU A 157 35.22 8.69 15.48
C GLU A 157 34.63 9.44 14.29
N LYS A 158 33.71 10.36 14.59
CA LYS A 158 32.93 11.13 13.61
C LYS A 158 33.73 12.36 13.15
N GLU A 159 34.61 12.21 12.17
CA GLU A 159 35.16 13.34 11.40
C GLU A 159 34.41 13.47 10.07
N ASP A 160 34.40 14.66 9.44
CA ASP A 160 33.68 15.00 8.19
C ASP A 160 33.69 13.85 7.15
N CYS A 161 32.64 13.02 7.13
CA CYS A 161 32.54 11.76 6.42
C CYS A 161 31.12 11.55 5.87
N THR A 162 31.00 11.34 4.57
CA THR A 162 29.73 10.99 3.92
C THR A 162 29.41 9.51 4.13
N PHE A 163 28.19 9.18 4.52
CA PHE A 163 27.76 7.78 4.64
C PHE A 163 27.20 7.30 3.29
N GLY A 164 27.83 6.27 2.73
CA GLY A 164 27.37 5.56 1.56
C GLY A 164 26.71 4.24 1.95
N TYR A 165 25.71 3.82 1.19
CA TYR A 165 25.14 2.49 1.34
C TYR A 165 24.87 1.82 0.00
N ASP A 166 24.97 0.49 -0.01
CA ASP A 166 24.55 -0.37 -1.10
C ASP A 166 23.69 -1.49 -0.53
N ILE A 167 22.45 -1.58 -1.00
CA ILE A 167 21.48 -2.60 -0.61
C ILE A 167 21.30 -3.52 -1.80
N SER A 168 21.64 -4.78 -1.63
CA SER A 168 21.43 -5.79 -2.65
C SER A 168 20.56 -6.92 -2.14
N TYR A 169 19.64 -7.34 -2.98
CA TYR A 169 18.78 -8.48 -2.80
C TYR A 169 19.01 -9.41 -3.98
N ASP A 170 19.57 -10.58 -3.71
CA ASP A 170 19.82 -11.63 -4.69
C ASP A 170 18.79 -12.75 -4.49
N SER A 171 18.25 -13.26 -5.58
CA SER A 171 17.27 -14.33 -5.57
C SER A 171 17.42 -15.18 -6.82
N SER A 172 16.83 -16.37 -6.82
CA SER A 172 16.74 -17.23 -8.01
C SER A 172 16.10 -16.55 -9.23
N HIS A 173 15.38 -15.44 -9.04
CA HIS A 173 14.69 -14.68 -10.08
C HIS A 173 15.45 -13.41 -10.51
N GLY A 174 16.62 -13.14 -9.93
CA GLY A 174 17.48 -12.00 -10.26
C GLY A 174 17.92 -11.18 -9.06
N ARG A 175 18.81 -10.23 -9.33
CA ARG A 175 19.38 -9.30 -8.36
C ARG A 175 18.75 -7.92 -8.49
N VAL A 176 18.27 -7.38 -7.38
CA VAL A 176 17.86 -5.98 -7.23
C VAL A 176 18.89 -5.29 -6.35
N SER A 177 19.44 -4.16 -6.82
CA SER A 177 20.34 -3.35 -6.02
C SER A 177 19.91 -1.89 -6.01
N SER A 178 20.06 -1.25 -4.86
CA SER A 178 19.82 0.17 -4.65
C SER A 178 20.98 0.73 -3.85
N SER A 179 21.67 1.71 -4.42
CA SER A 179 22.76 2.41 -3.76
C SER A 179 22.43 3.89 -3.62
N GLY A 180 22.99 4.50 -2.58
CA GLY A 180 22.79 5.91 -2.32
C GLY A 180 23.81 6.44 -1.32
N ASN A 181 23.85 7.76 -1.24
CA ASN A 181 24.78 8.50 -0.42
C ASN A 181 23.97 9.53 0.36
N CYS A 182 24.34 9.79 1.60
CA CYS A 182 23.75 10.85 2.41
C CYS A 182 24.85 11.71 3.00
N SER A 183 24.63 13.02 2.95
CA SER A 183 25.63 14.00 3.34
C SER A 183 25.88 13.95 4.84
N ASP A 184 27.07 14.37 5.27
CA ASP A 184 27.46 14.48 6.68
C ASP A 184 26.34 15.03 7.57
N ALA A 185 25.65 16.09 7.12
CA ALA A 185 24.63 16.78 7.90
C ALA A 185 23.44 15.89 8.31
N ASP A 186 23.14 14.84 7.53
CA ASP A 186 22.00 13.94 7.73
C ASP A 186 22.38 12.71 8.59
N VAL A 187 23.65 12.30 8.55
CA VAL A 187 24.14 11.12 9.31
C VAL A 187 24.48 11.50 10.74
N HIS A 188 24.93 12.74 10.96
CA HIS A 188 25.54 13.19 12.21
C HIS A 188 24.61 13.16 13.42
N LYS A 189 23.29 13.18 13.24
CA LYS A 189 22.35 13.19 14.36
C LYS A 189 21.77 11.83 14.70
N ASN A 190 21.32 11.03 13.73
CA ASN A 190 20.42 9.92 14.03
C ASN A 190 20.57 8.68 13.14
N GLY A 191 21.74 8.39 12.55
CA GLY A 191 21.87 7.21 11.67
C GLY A 191 20.90 7.24 10.49
N ILE A 192 20.66 6.09 9.84
CA ILE A 192 19.77 6.01 8.67
C ILE A 192 18.77 4.88 8.84
N TRP A 193 17.51 5.18 8.53
CA TRP A 193 16.45 4.20 8.44
C TRP A 193 16.20 3.74 7.01
N PHE A 194 16.03 2.43 6.88
CA PHE A 194 15.62 1.74 5.66
C PHE A 194 14.37 0.92 5.95
N THR A 195 13.44 0.90 5.01
CA THR A 195 12.32 -0.04 5.01
C THR A 195 12.44 -0.99 3.85
N VAL A 196 12.28 -2.29 4.12
CA VAL A 196 12.20 -3.33 3.08
C VAL A 196 10.80 -3.91 3.11
N SER A 197 10.11 -3.81 1.98
CA SER A 197 8.76 -4.34 1.77
C SER A 197 8.77 -5.23 0.53
N GLY A 198 8.09 -6.37 0.54
CA GLY A 198 8.03 -7.26 -0.62
C GLY A 198 7.67 -8.68 -0.25
N PHE A 199 7.78 -9.61 -1.19
CA PHE A 199 7.71 -11.05 -0.90
C PHE A 199 9.12 -11.62 -1.07
N TYR A 200 9.71 -12.17 -0.01
CA TYR A 200 11.00 -12.83 -0.14
C TYR A 200 10.84 -14.15 -0.89
N ALA A 201 11.68 -14.37 -1.90
CA ALA A 201 11.84 -15.70 -2.48
C ALA A 201 12.59 -16.59 -1.46
N PRO A 202 12.24 -17.87 -1.36
CA PRO A 202 13.11 -18.84 -0.69
C PRO A 202 14.52 -18.76 -1.27
N GLU A 203 15.53 -18.97 -0.42
CA GLU A 203 16.96 -18.94 -0.81
C GLU A 203 17.45 -17.58 -1.31
N SER A 204 16.77 -16.50 -0.94
CA SER A 204 17.24 -15.15 -1.24
C SER A 204 18.31 -14.68 -0.25
N HIS A 205 19.22 -13.84 -0.74
CA HIS A 205 20.27 -13.22 0.05
C HIS A 205 20.06 -11.72 0.08
N PHE A 206 19.95 -11.14 1.27
CA PHE A 206 19.86 -9.71 1.45
C PHE A 206 21.12 -9.19 2.12
N GLU A 207 21.64 -8.10 1.59
CA GLU A 207 22.87 -7.48 2.04
C GLU A 207 22.73 -5.97 2.06
N ILE A 208 23.14 -5.36 3.16
CA ILE A 208 23.38 -3.92 3.29
C ILE A 208 24.85 -3.72 3.57
N ARG A 209 25.51 -2.98 2.69
CA ARG A 209 26.84 -2.44 2.93
C ARG A 209 26.70 -0.98 3.28
N CYS A 210 27.36 -0.57 4.35
CA CYS A 210 27.50 0.82 4.73
C CYS A 210 28.97 1.18 4.77
N GLY A 211 29.32 2.38 4.32
CA GLY A 211 30.71 2.83 4.28
C GLY A 211 30.82 4.32 4.54
N ILE A 212 31.98 4.72 5.03
CA ILE A 212 32.34 6.13 5.22
C ILE A 212 33.25 6.59 4.09
N MET A 213 32.84 7.65 3.40
CA MET A 213 33.61 8.35 2.38
C MET A 213 34.15 9.65 2.96
N LYS A 214 35.47 9.76 3.09
CA LYS A 214 36.12 11.03 3.43
C LYS A 214 36.07 11.97 2.22
N PRO A 215 35.88 13.29 2.41
CA PRO A 215 36.00 14.26 1.33
C PRO A 215 37.43 14.22 0.78
N GLY A 216 37.60 13.62 -0.40
CA GLY A 216 38.87 13.67 -1.11
C GLY A 216 39.14 15.09 -1.58
N ILE A 217 40.37 15.59 -1.36
CA ILE A 217 40.87 16.79 -2.05
C ILE A 217 41.16 16.38 -3.51
N GLY A 218 40.11 16.29 -4.33
CA GLY A 218 40.20 15.95 -5.75
C GLY A 218 40.36 17.20 -6.61
N GLN A 219 41.56 17.40 -7.17
CA GLN A 219 41.81 18.38 -8.22
C GLN A 219 41.01 18.04 -9.49
N GLY A 220 40.12 18.94 -9.90
CA GLY A 220 39.80 19.15 -11.32
C GLY A 220 38.82 18.18 -11.99
N ALA A 221 37.57 18.62 -12.09
CA ALA A 221 36.69 18.49 -13.26
C ALA A 221 36.75 17.18 -14.08
N ALA A 222 36.13 16.12 -13.58
CA ALA A 222 35.21 15.23 -14.31
C ALA A 222 34.60 14.27 -13.29
N ILE A 223 33.39 13.77 -13.56
CA ILE A 223 32.64 12.86 -12.69
C ILE A 223 33.50 11.63 -12.38
N GLU A 224 34.16 11.66 -11.22
CA GLU A 224 34.90 10.55 -10.65
C GLU A 224 33.96 9.85 -9.66
N VAL A 225 33.71 8.56 -9.93
CA VAL A 225 33.17 7.64 -8.94
C VAL A 225 34.14 7.68 -7.75
N PRO A 226 33.70 8.08 -6.54
CA PRO A 226 34.61 8.18 -5.40
C PRO A 226 35.19 6.79 -5.12
N ASP A 227 36.49 6.65 -5.34
CA ASP A 227 37.27 5.47 -5.00
C ASP A 227 37.67 5.55 -3.52
N VAL A 228 37.53 4.40 -2.86
CA VAL A 228 38.00 4.06 -1.51
C VAL A 228 37.27 4.70 -0.31
N SER A 229 36.22 4.06 0.18
CA SER A 229 35.93 4.07 1.61
C SER A 229 36.98 3.21 2.35
N GLU A 230 37.57 3.74 3.43
CA GLU A 230 38.59 3.07 4.24
C GLU A 230 37.98 2.07 5.25
N GLU A 231 36.69 2.21 5.53
CA GLU A 231 35.95 1.39 6.49
C GLU A 231 34.53 1.12 5.97
N TYR A 232 34.13 -0.15 5.98
CA TYR A 232 32.78 -0.61 5.66
C TYR A 232 32.28 -1.56 6.74
N GLY A 233 30.98 -1.50 7.00
CA GLY A 233 30.24 -2.51 7.74
C GLY A 233 29.27 -3.22 6.81
N THR A 234 29.13 -4.53 6.97
CA THR A 234 28.21 -5.33 6.18
C THR A 234 27.25 -6.08 7.09
N TYR A 235 25.96 -5.92 6.81
CA TYR A 235 24.93 -6.82 7.33
C TYR A 235 24.42 -7.68 6.18
N SER A 236 24.45 -9.00 6.36
CA SER A 236 23.86 -9.94 5.41
C SER A 236 23.01 -11.00 6.12
N GLU A 237 21.94 -11.43 5.47
CA GLU A 237 21.10 -12.53 5.94
C GLU A 237 20.62 -13.36 4.75
N ASN A 238 20.66 -14.68 4.93
CA ASN A 238 20.05 -15.63 4.01
C ASN A 238 18.63 -15.92 4.49
N PHE A 239 17.66 -15.86 3.57
CA PHE A 239 16.30 -16.30 3.81
C PHE A 239 16.19 -17.79 3.51
N THR A 240 16.28 -18.61 4.55
CA THR A 240 15.96 -20.04 4.50
C THR A 240 14.62 -20.24 5.21
N GLU A 241 13.64 -20.84 4.54
CA GLU A 241 12.39 -21.28 5.17
C GLU A 241 12.63 -22.29 6.31
#